data_AF-A0A376BKD5-F1
#
_entry.id   AF-A0A376BKD5-F1
#
_cell.length_a   1.000
_cell.length_b   1.000
_cell.length_c   1.000
_cell.angle_alpha   90.00
_cell.angle_beta   90.00
_cell.angle_gamma   90.00
#
_symmetry.space_group_name_H-M   'P 1'
#
loop_
_entity.id
_entity.type
_entity.pdbx_description
1 polymer ?
#
loop_
_entity_poly.entity_id
_entity_poly.type
_entity_poly.pdbx_seq_one_letter_code
_entity_poly.pdbx_strand_id
1 'polypeptide(L)'
;MIYAAIISEVVTTEEYSINPRFEVKKPKDTNAKTRRGDNIYYKINNEWKQLENNFHGEYEFESDLSSERILICDDFWYFGNQAPLIPQEFLGIIKEKQGIKYTDDKVVVNNFIAWLKTFKQGELGSPSSLDNTFQAA
;
A
#
# COMPACT_ATOMS: atom_id res chain seq x y z
N MET A 1 -4.17 -9.39 -7.46
CA MET A 1 -4.19 -8.96 -6.05
C MET A 1 -5.26 -7.89 -5.90
N ILE A 2 -6.08 -7.95 -4.85
CA ILE A 2 -7.04 -6.89 -4.51
C ILE A 2 -6.60 -6.26 -3.19
N TYR A 3 -6.48 -4.94 -3.19
CA TYR A 3 -6.38 -4.13 -1.98
C TYR A 3 -7.37 -2.97 -2.07
N ALA A 4 -7.91 -2.56 -0.94
CA ALA A 4 -8.75 -1.38 -0.83
C ALA A 4 -8.42 -0.65 0.48
N ALA A 5 -8.52 0.67 0.47
CA ALA A 5 -8.23 1.47 1.65
C ALA A 5 -9.02 2.80 1.63
N ILE A 6 -9.30 3.34 2.81
CA ILE A 6 -9.90 4.65 3.00
C ILE A 6 -8.82 5.55 3.60
N ILE A 7 -8.58 6.70 2.95
CA ILE A 7 -7.58 7.67 3.41
C ILE A 7 -8.08 8.32 4.71
N SER A 8 -7.32 8.11 5.78
CA SER A 8 -7.60 8.66 7.12
C SER A 8 -6.86 9.97 7.36
N GLU A 9 -5.61 10.05 6.91
CA GLU A 9 -4.78 11.26 6.98
C GLU A 9 -3.84 11.33 5.76
N VAL A 10 -3.44 12.55 5.41
CA VAL A 10 -2.42 12.81 4.39
C VAL A 10 -1.30 13.58 5.07
N VAL A 11 -0.10 13.03 5.01
CA VAL A 11 1.10 13.64 5.60
C VAL A 11 2.14 13.88 4.52
N THR A 12 3.07 14.78 4.75
CA THR A 12 4.23 14.95 3.88
C THR A 12 5.22 13.80 4.05
N THR A 13 6.08 13.58 3.06
CA THR A 13 7.17 12.60 3.13
C THR A 13 8.09 12.86 4.34
N GLU A 14 8.33 14.13 4.67
CA GLU A 14 9.15 14.50 5.82
C GLU A 14 8.46 14.16 7.15
N GLU A 15 7.18 14.53 7.32
CA GLU A 15 6.40 14.14 8.49
C GLU A 15 6.33 12.62 8.65
N TYR A 16 6.14 11.89 7.54
CA TYR A 16 6.15 10.41 7.56
C TYR A 16 7.49 9.85 8.06
N SER A 17 8.61 10.42 7.62
CA SER A 17 9.96 9.93 7.94
C SER A 17 10.35 10.07 9.42
N ILE A 18 9.90 11.15 10.08
CA ILE A 18 10.30 11.49 11.45
C ILE A 18 9.26 11.14 12.51
N ASN A 19 8.00 10.90 12.12
CA ASN A 19 6.93 10.67 13.08
C ASN A 19 7.08 9.28 13.73
N PRO A 20 7.16 9.20 15.08
CA PRO A 20 7.32 7.93 15.79
C PRO A 20 6.21 6.89 15.51
N ARG A 21 5.00 7.33 15.10
CA ARG A 21 3.90 6.44 14.70
C ARG A 21 4.29 5.51 13.56
N PHE A 22 5.21 5.94 12.68
CA PHE A 22 5.62 5.22 11.48
C PHE A 22 7.02 4.59 11.60
N GLU A 23 7.60 4.54 12.80
CA GLU A 23 8.91 3.90 13.01
C GLU A 23 8.86 2.39 12.74
N VAL A 24 7.70 1.76 12.96
CA VAL A 24 7.45 0.35 12.60
C VAL A 24 7.45 0.11 11.09
N LYS A 25 7.29 1.17 10.29
CA LYS A 25 7.25 1.11 8.83
C LYS A 25 8.63 1.22 8.18
N LYS A 26 9.69 1.49 8.95
CA LYS A 26 11.08 1.43 8.45
C LYS A 26 11.51 -0.02 8.28
N PRO A 27 12.29 -0.36 7.23
CA PRO A 27 12.84 -1.70 7.06
C PRO A 27 13.63 -2.18 8.28
N LYS A 28 13.39 -3.42 8.71
CA LYS A 28 14.17 -4.11 9.75
C LYS A 28 14.49 -5.51 9.31
N ASP A 29 15.74 -5.94 9.48
CA ASP A 29 16.16 -7.31 9.14
C ASP A 29 15.80 -8.31 10.26
N THR A 30 14.51 -8.41 10.56
CA THR A 30 13.99 -9.38 11.53
C THR A 30 13.21 -10.51 10.85
N ASN A 31 12.48 -10.21 9.78
CA ASN A 31 11.81 -11.20 8.93
C ASN A 31 11.49 -10.62 7.55
N ALA A 32 10.98 -11.48 6.65
CA ALA A 32 10.66 -11.10 5.27
C ALA A 32 9.63 -9.96 5.15
N LYS A 33 8.70 -9.82 6.10
CA LYS A 33 7.70 -8.76 6.12
C LYS A 33 8.32 -7.43 6.57
N THR A 34 9.07 -7.43 7.67
CA THR A 34 9.69 -6.20 8.19
C THR A 34 10.81 -5.67 7.30
N ARG A 35 11.44 -6.52 6.49
CA ARG A 35 12.40 -6.07 5.46
C ARG A 35 11.77 -5.22 4.35
N ARG A 36 10.44 -5.30 4.18
CA ARG A 36 9.67 -4.58 3.15
C ARG A 36 9.02 -3.31 3.69
N GLY A 37 9.59 -2.72 4.74
CA GLY A 37 9.13 -1.41 5.22
C GLY A 37 9.21 -0.36 4.11
N ASP A 38 8.21 0.50 4.03
CA ASP A 38 8.09 1.54 2.99
C ASP A 38 8.65 2.90 3.42
N ASN A 39 8.92 3.09 4.72
CA ASN A 39 9.51 4.31 5.25
C ASN A 39 11.03 4.28 5.09
N ILE A 40 11.50 4.57 3.88
CA ILE A 40 12.92 4.44 3.50
C ILE A 40 13.61 5.78 3.28
N TYR A 41 12.89 6.89 3.26
CA TYR A 41 13.46 8.22 3.00
C TYR A 41 13.56 9.04 4.28
N TYR A 42 14.66 9.78 4.46
CA TYR A 42 14.89 10.65 5.61
C TYR A 42 15.82 11.79 5.23
N LYS A 43 15.84 12.87 6.03
CA LYS A 43 16.73 14.02 5.81
C LYS A 43 17.91 14.04 6.77
N ILE A 44 19.10 14.32 6.24
CA ILE A 44 20.29 14.75 7.01
C ILE A 44 20.73 16.09 6.44
N ASN A 45 20.88 17.12 7.28
CA ASN A 45 21.32 18.46 6.85
C ASN A 45 20.50 19.03 5.67
N ASN A 46 19.19 18.79 5.68
CA ASN A 46 18.25 19.15 4.61
C ASN A 46 18.46 18.46 3.25
N GLU A 47 19.28 17.41 3.20
CA GLU A 47 19.42 16.52 2.05
C GLU A 47 18.65 15.22 2.28
N TRP A 48 17.88 14.79 1.29
CA TRP A 48 17.26 13.47 1.30
C TRP A 48 18.30 12.36 1.20
N LYS A 49 18.10 11.31 1.97
CA LYS A 49 18.84 10.05 1.95
C LYS A 49 17.85 8.89 1.93
N GLN A 50 18.29 7.76 1.41
CA GLN A 50 17.52 6.52 1.35
C GLN A 50 18.15 5.48 2.27
N LEU A 51 17.33 4.72 3.00
CA LEU A 51 17.76 3.54 3.72
C LEU A 51 18.05 2.43 2.72
N GLU A 52 19.23 1.82 2.82
CA GLU A 52 19.61 0.69 2.00
C GLU A 52 18.58 -0.44 2.20
N ASN A 53 18.00 -0.90 1.09
CA ASN A 53 17.08 -2.03 1.09
C ASN A 53 17.15 -2.75 -0.26
N ASN A 54 16.74 -4.01 -0.29
CA ASN A 54 16.82 -4.86 -1.48
C ASN A 54 15.71 -4.58 -2.53
N PHE A 55 14.87 -3.56 -2.32
CA PHE A 55 13.62 -3.34 -3.08
C PHE A 55 13.56 -2.00 -3.81
N HIS A 56 14.35 -1.01 -3.40
CA HIS A 56 14.46 0.30 -4.05
C HIS A 56 15.94 0.65 -4.23
N GLY A 57 16.31 1.06 -5.44
CA GLY A 57 17.64 1.57 -5.76
C GLY A 57 17.61 3.09 -5.96
N GLU A 58 18.72 3.63 -6.46
CA GLU A 58 18.87 5.07 -6.74
C GLU A 58 17.92 5.56 -7.85
N TYR A 59 17.47 4.67 -8.74
CA TYR A 59 16.60 5.03 -9.87
C TYR A 59 15.19 5.45 -9.45
N GLU A 60 14.69 4.90 -8.33
CA GLU A 60 13.36 5.24 -7.80
C GLU A 60 13.37 6.52 -6.95
N PHE A 61 14.55 7.01 -6.54
CA PHE A 61 14.70 8.08 -5.56
C PHE A 61 13.96 9.38 -5.95
N GLU A 62 14.19 9.89 -7.17
CA GLU A 62 13.54 11.11 -7.63
C GLU A 62 12.03 10.93 -7.82
N SER A 63 11.61 9.77 -8.33
CA SER A 63 10.20 9.47 -8.56
C SER A 63 9.43 9.35 -7.24
N ASP A 64 9.99 8.62 -6.27
CA ASP A 64 9.34 8.40 -4.97
C ASP A 64 9.21 9.71 -4.19
N LEU A 65 10.26 10.54 -4.20
CA LEU A 65 10.26 11.86 -3.55
C LEU A 65 9.50 12.94 -4.32
N SER A 66 9.18 12.71 -5.60
CA SER A 66 8.29 13.61 -6.35
C SER A 66 6.87 13.63 -5.76
N SER A 67 6.48 12.54 -5.10
CA SER A 67 5.26 12.52 -4.30
C SER A 67 5.51 13.27 -2.98
N GLU A 68 4.95 14.46 -2.87
CA GLU A 68 5.04 15.26 -1.63
C GLU A 68 4.11 14.73 -0.52
N ARG A 69 3.36 13.66 -0.79
CA ARG A 69 2.23 13.21 0.04
C ARG A 69 2.22 11.70 0.22
N ILE A 70 2.11 11.28 1.47
CA ILE A 70 1.88 9.89 1.89
C ILE A 70 0.44 9.78 2.39
N LEU A 71 -0.27 8.77 1.90
CA LEU A 71 -1.66 8.49 2.26
C LEU A 71 -1.69 7.44 3.37
N ILE A 72 -2.12 7.81 4.56
CA ILE A 72 -2.28 6.87 5.68
C ILE A 72 -3.74 6.42 5.71
N CYS A 73 -3.94 5.12 5.84
CA CYS A 73 -5.24 4.48 5.83
C CYS A 73 -5.34 3.54 7.02
N ASP A 74 -6.13 3.92 8.03
CA ASP A 74 -6.41 3.04 9.17
C ASP A 74 -7.39 1.93 8.75
N ASP A 75 -8.33 2.27 7.87
CA ASP A 75 -9.31 1.35 7.28
C ASP A 75 -8.82 0.81 5.94
N PHE A 76 -8.30 -0.43 5.97
CA PHE A 76 -7.80 -1.11 4.77
C PHE A 76 -8.17 -2.60 4.74
N TRP A 77 -8.18 -3.16 3.53
CA TRP A 77 -8.41 -4.57 3.24
C TRP A 77 -7.35 -5.05 2.26
N TYR A 78 -6.49 -5.95 2.70
CA TYR A 78 -5.52 -6.64 1.86
C TYR A 78 -5.94 -8.10 1.71
N PHE A 79 -6.47 -8.46 0.54
CA PHE A 79 -7.05 -9.79 0.37
C PHE A 79 -6.04 -10.87 0.01
N GLY A 80 -4.88 -10.50 -0.57
CA GLY A 80 -3.85 -11.48 -0.96
C GLY A 80 -4.42 -12.63 -1.81
N ASN A 81 -4.10 -13.86 -1.41
CA ASN A 81 -4.62 -15.10 -2.00
C ASN A 81 -6.08 -15.43 -1.64
N GLN A 82 -6.75 -14.63 -0.80
CA GLN A 82 -8.17 -14.75 -0.43
C GLN A 82 -9.04 -13.67 -1.09
N ALA A 83 -8.64 -13.20 -2.27
CA ALA A 83 -9.38 -12.21 -3.05
C ALA A 83 -10.81 -12.71 -3.38
N PRO A 84 -11.87 -12.01 -2.97
CA PRO A 84 -13.23 -12.37 -3.33
C PRO A 84 -13.48 -12.07 -4.81
N LEU A 85 -14.51 -12.71 -5.37
CA LEU A 85 -15.09 -12.27 -6.63
C LEU A 85 -15.73 -10.90 -6.41
N ILE A 86 -15.43 -9.95 -7.31
CA ILE A 86 -16.01 -8.61 -7.23
C ILE A 86 -17.42 -8.67 -7.82
N PRO A 87 -18.46 -8.23 -7.08
CA PRO A 87 -19.82 -8.14 -7.58
C PRO A 87 -19.94 -7.36 -8.90
N GLN A 88 -20.88 -7.77 -9.76
CA GLN A 88 -21.01 -7.25 -11.12
C GLN A 88 -21.26 -5.74 -11.14
N GLU A 89 -22.00 -5.23 -10.16
CA GLU A 89 -22.31 -3.82 -9.96
C GLU A 89 -21.07 -2.95 -9.75
N PHE A 90 -19.94 -3.52 -9.29
CA PHE A 90 -18.69 -2.79 -9.07
C PHE A 90 -17.70 -2.89 -10.23
N LEU A 91 -17.96 -3.73 -11.25
CA LEU A 91 -17.07 -3.82 -12.42
C LEU A 91 -16.97 -2.48 -13.15
N GLY A 92 -18.01 -1.65 -13.06
CA GLY A 92 -18.04 -0.29 -13.61
C GLY A 92 -16.99 0.66 -13.02
N ILE A 93 -16.43 0.38 -11.85
CA ILE A 93 -15.36 1.20 -11.24
C ILE A 93 -13.96 0.61 -11.41
N ILE A 94 -13.87 -0.57 -12.02
CA ILE A 94 -12.59 -1.24 -12.32
C ILE A 94 -12.09 -0.79 -13.69
N LYS A 95 -10.77 -0.62 -13.80
CA LYS A 95 -10.08 -0.46 -15.08
C LYS A 95 -9.70 -1.84 -15.61
N GLU A 96 -10.11 -2.17 -16.83
CA GLU A 96 -9.82 -3.48 -17.45
C GLU A 96 -8.34 -3.69 -17.79
N LYS A 97 -7.60 -2.60 -17.98
CA LYS A 97 -6.18 -2.59 -18.33
C LYS A 97 -5.39 -1.78 -17.30
N GLN A 98 -4.08 -1.74 -17.45
CA GLN A 98 -3.22 -0.87 -16.66
C GLN A 98 -3.69 0.60 -16.73
N GLY A 99 -3.59 1.30 -15.61
CA GLY A 99 -3.97 2.70 -15.46
C GLY A 99 -4.95 2.92 -14.31
N ILE A 100 -5.35 4.18 -14.15
CA ILE A 100 -6.23 4.62 -13.06
C ILE A 100 -7.61 4.95 -13.61
N LYS A 101 -8.64 4.64 -12.81
CA LYS A 101 -10.03 5.03 -13.05
C LYS A 101 -10.56 5.69 -11.80
N TYR A 102 -11.25 6.81 -11.97
CA TYR A 102 -11.85 7.57 -10.89
C TYR A 102 -13.36 7.60 -11.06
N THR A 103 -14.08 7.69 -9.94
CA THR A 103 -15.52 7.91 -9.90
C THR A 103 -15.85 8.81 -8.71
N ASP A 104 -16.81 9.69 -8.88
CA ASP A 104 -17.42 10.54 -7.87
C ASP A 104 -18.88 10.14 -7.57
N ASP A 105 -19.34 9.01 -8.15
CA ASP A 105 -20.67 8.46 -7.90
C ASP A 105 -20.77 7.96 -6.45
N LYS A 106 -21.37 8.79 -5.61
CA LYS A 106 -21.54 8.52 -4.18
C LYS A 106 -22.34 7.25 -3.91
N VAL A 107 -23.29 6.88 -4.79
CA VAL A 107 -24.10 5.68 -4.60
C VAL A 107 -23.21 4.45 -4.78
N VAL A 108 -22.44 4.40 -5.88
CA VAL A 108 -21.52 3.28 -6.14
C VAL A 108 -20.43 3.22 -5.06
N VAL A 109 -19.84 4.35 -4.67
CA VAL A 109 -18.81 4.41 -3.62
C VAL A 109 -19.35 3.92 -2.28
N ASN A 110 -20.53 4.38 -1.85
CA ASN A 110 -21.11 3.96 -0.57
C ASN A 110 -21.46 2.46 -0.57
N ASN A 111 -22.01 1.95 -1.68
CA ASN A 111 -22.30 0.53 -1.83
C ASN A 111 -21.02 -0.33 -1.80
N PHE A 112 -19.96 0.14 -2.46
CA PHE A 112 -18.66 -0.54 -2.46
C PHE A 112 -18.04 -0.57 -1.06
N ILE A 113 -18.09 0.55 -0.32
CA ILE A 113 -17.63 0.61 1.08
C ILE A 113 -18.45 -0.33 1.97
N ALA A 114 -19.78 -0.35 1.80
CA ALA A 114 -20.64 -1.26 2.56
C ALA A 114 -20.29 -2.72 2.28
N TRP A 115 -20.03 -3.08 1.02
CA TRP A 115 -19.54 -4.41 0.64
C TRP A 115 -18.17 -4.72 1.26
N LEU A 116 -17.19 -3.81 1.21
CA LEU A 116 -15.90 -3.99 1.86
C LEU A 116 -16.03 -4.25 3.36
N LYS A 117 -16.92 -3.53 4.04
CA LYS A 117 -17.20 -3.69 5.48
C LYS A 117 -17.83 -5.03 5.87
N THR A 118 -18.24 -5.86 4.90
CA THR A 118 -18.63 -7.25 5.18
C THR A 118 -17.42 -8.15 5.46
N PHE A 119 -16.22 -7.73 5.07
CA PHE A 119 -14.97 -8.43 5.34
C PHE A 119 -14.27 -7.88 6.58
N LYS A 120 -13.50 -8.74 7.26
CA LYS A 120 -12.61 -8.31 8.34
C LYS A 120 -11.56 -7.32 7.79
N GLN A 121 -11.41 -6.18 8.46
CA GLN A 121 -10.37 -5.19 8.14
C GLN A 121 -8.96 -5.74 8.41
N GLY A 122 -8.00 -5.30 7.60
CA GLY A 122 -6.59 -5.64 7.69
C GLY A 122 -6.13 -6.63 6.62
N GLU A 123 -5.19 -7.50 6.99
CA GLU A 123 -4.66 -8.55 6.12
C GLU A 123 -5.52 -9.82 6.24
N LEU A 124 -6.17 -10.22 5.14
CA LEU A 124 -6.97 -11.46 5.08
C LEU A 124 -6.19 -12.63 4.48
N GLY A 125 -5.33 -12.37 3.50
CA GLY A 125 -4.56 -13.40 2.80
C GLY A 125 -3.09 -13.02 2.65
N SER A 126 -2.28 -14.01 2.28
CA SER A 126 -0.85 -13.81 2.05
C SER A 126 -0.59 -13.18 0.68
N PRO A 127 0.45 -12.35 0.55
CA PRO A 127 1.01 -12.01 -0.76
C PRO A 127 1.46 -13.28 -1.49
N SER A 128 1.12 -13.40 -2.77
CA SER A 128 1.54 -14.54 -3.61
C SER A 128 3.05 -14.67 -3.75
N SER A 129 3.80 -13.61 -3.47
CA SER A 129 5.27 -13.60 -3.46
C SER A 129 5.89 -14.18 -2.18
N LEU A 130 5.09 -14.50 -1.16
CA LEU A 130 5.53 -15.19 0.06
C LEU A 130 5.21 -16.69 0.04
N ASP A 131 4.45 -17.15 -0.95
CA ASP A 131 4.17 -18.57 -1.16
C ASP A 131 5.41 -19.23 -1.78
N ASN A 132 6.26 -19.82 -0.94
CA ASN A 132 7.44 -20.62 -1.33
C ASN A 132 7.09 -21.95 -2.03
N THR A 133 6.00 -22.02 -2.79
CA THR A 133 5.57 -23.24 -3.51
C THR A 133 6.17 -23.38 -4.91
N PHE A 134 7.05 -22.48 -5.34
CA PHE A 134 7.94 -22.77 -6.47
C PHE A 134 9.24 -23.37 -5.94
N GLN A 135 9.23 -24.67 -5.64
CA GLN A 135 10.45 -25.46 -5.80
C GLN A 135 10.82 -25.38 -7.28
N ALA A 136 12.03 -24.87 -7.54
CA ALA A 136 12.63 -24.90 -8.86
C ALA A 136 12.59 -26.33 -9.41
N ALA A 137 12.00 -26.49 -10.59
CA ALA A 137 12.26 -27.62 -11.47
C ALA A 137 13.45 -27.27 -12.36
#